data_AF-A0A496UI97-F1
#
_entry.id   AF-A0A496UI97-F1
#
_cell.length_a   1.000
_cell.length_b   1.000
_cell.length_c   1.000
_cell.angle_alpha   90.00
_cell.angle_beta   90.00
_cell.angle_gamma   90.00
#
_symmetry.space_group_name_H-M   'P 1'
#
loop_
_entity.id
_entity.type
_entity.pdbx_description
1 polymer ?
#
loop_
_entity_poly.entity_id
_entity_poly.type
_entity_poly.pdbx_seq_one_letter_code
_entity_poly.pdbx_strand_id
1 'polypeptide(L)'
;MEEMTASDYQAIGLRSGLEIHQQIDTEKKLFCRCPVLPYSDVYDARILRHMRPTLSELGEYDGTALMEFKTRKNITYQINTDTICTYEMD
;
A
#
# COMPACT_ATOMS: atom_id res chain seq x y z
N MET A 1 -21.69 9.78 -33.43
CA MET A 1 -21.66 10.50 -32.14
C MET A 1 -20.85 11.76 -32.40
N GLU A 2 -21.38 12.93 -32.06
CA GLU A 2 -20.56 14.14 -32.02
C GLU A 2 -19.56 14.00 -30.86
N GLU A 3 -18.29 14.28 -31.13
CA GLU A 3 -17.28 14.34 -30.08
C GLU A 3 -17.45 15.63 -29.27
N MET A 4 -17.30 15.51 -27.96
CA MET A 4 -17.31 16.66 -27.06
C MET A 4 -16.07 17.51 -27.28
N THR A 5 -16.27 18.82 -27.29
CA THR A 5 -15.22 19.82 -27.42
C THR A 5 -14.65 20.21 -26.06
N ALA A 6 -13.53 20.94 -26.06
CA ALA A 6 -12.95 21.51 -24.84
C ALA A 6 -13.95 22.42 -24.08
N SER A 7 -14.80 23.17 -24.78
CA SER A 7 -15.83 24.01 -24.16
C SER A 7 -16.93 23.20 -23.49
N ASP A 8 -17.29 22.05 -24.06
CA ASP A 8 -18.31 21.18 -23.45
C ASP A 8 -17.81 20.61 -22.13
N TYR A 9 -16.54 20.21 -22.07
CA TYR A 9 -15.90 19.76 -20.82
C TYR A 9 -15.80 20.87 -19.78
N GLN A 10 -15.53 22.11 -20.21
CA GLN A 10 -15.51 23.27 -19.32
C GLN A 10 -16.91 23.60 -18.78
N ALA A 11 -17.94 23.50 -19.62
CA ALA A 11 -19.32 23.79 -19.24
C ALA A 11 -19.87 22.82 -18.18
N ILE A 12 -19.48 21.54 -18.23
CA ILE A 12 -19.84 20.55 -17.21
C ILE A 12 -18.93 20.61 -15.96
N GLY A 13 -17.92 21.48 -15.97
CA GLY A 13 -16.97 21.63 -14.87
C GLY A 13 -16.10 20.39 -14.66
N LEU A 14 -15.71 19.69 -15.74
CA LEU A 14 -14.88 18.49 -15.65
C LEU A 14 -13.58 18.79 -14.91
N ARG A 15 -13.26 17.94 -13.93
CA ARG A 15 -11.98 17.90 -13.23
C ARG A 15 -11.45 16.48 -13.31
N SER A 16 -10.20 16.33 -13.77
CA SER A 16 -9.54 15.04 -13.91
C SER A 16 -8.18 15.06 -13.23
N GLY A 17 -7.76 13.92 -12.70
CA GLY A 17 -6.46 13.69 -12.11
C GLY A 17 -5.88 12.38 -12.62
N LEU A 18 -4.56 12.31 -12.70
CA LEU A 18 -3.83 11.11 -13.11
C LEU A 18 -2.87 10.72 -11.98
N GLU A 19 -2.86 9.43 -11.63
CA GLU A 19 -1.95 8.85 -10.65
C GLU A 19 -1.13 7.74 -11.31
N ILE A 20 0.19 7.78 -11.16
CA ILE A 20 1.13 6.85 -11.79
C ILE A 20 2.06 6.30 -10.72
N HIS A 21 2.12 4.97 -10.58
CA HIS A 21 3.05 4.26 -9.71
C HIS A 21 4.02 3.43 -10.57
N GLN A 22 5.31 3.51 -10.27
CA GLN A 22 6.36 2.79 -10.99
C GLN A 22 7.38 2.22 -9.99
N GLN A 23 7.71 0.94 -10.09
CA GLN A 23 8.83 0.36 -9.35
C GLN A 23 10.15 0.79 -9.98
N ILE A 24 11.12 1.15 -9.15
CA ILE A 24 12.46 1.53 -9.57
C ILE A 24 13.35 0.29 -9.55
N ASP A 25 14.11 0.07 -10.61
CA ASP A 25 15.08 -1.02 -10.70
C ASP A 25 16.35 -0.66 -9.92
N THR A 26 16.38 -1.05 -8.65
CA THR A 26 17.49 -0.81 -7.73
C THR A 26 18.04 -2.12 -7.20
N GLU A 27 19.34 -2.15 -6.89
CA GLU A 27 19.98 -3.34 -6.30
C GLU A 27 19.41 -3.72 -4.93
N LYS A 28 18.85 -2.74 -4.20
CA LYS A 28 18.34 -2.89 -2.83
C LYS A 28 17.02 -2.16 -2.65
N LYS A 29 16.20 -2.63 -1.71
CA LYS A 29 14.95 -1.96 -1.30
C LYS A 29 15.22 -0.56 -0.72
N LEU A 30 14.19 0.30 -0.72
CA LEU A 30 14.32 1.73 -0.41
C LEU A 30 14.90 2.02 0.98
N PHE A 31 14.54 1.23 2.00
CA PHE A 31 14.89 1.51 3.40
C PHE A 31 15.68 0.39 4.09
N CYS A 32 16.09 -0.63 3.35
CA CYS A 32 16.88 -1.73 3.89
C CYS A 32 17.90 -2.24 2.87
N ARG A 33 18.70 -3.24 3.25
CA ARG A 33 19.75 -3.80 2.38
C ARG A 33 19.32 -5.04 1.59
N CYS A 34 18.05 -5.43 1.68
CA CYS A 34 17.53 -6.59 0.96
C CYS A 34 17.54 -6.34 -0.55
N PRO A 35 17.86 -7.37 -1.36
CA PRO A 35 17.81 -7.25 -2.80
C PRO A 35 16.36 -7.12 -3.29
N VAL A 36 16.19 -6.45 -4.44
CA VAL A 36 14.92 -6.43 -5.18
C VAL A 36 14.92 -7.58 -6.16
N LEU A 37 14.27 -8.69 -5.79
CA LEU A 37 14.13 -9.88 -6.63
C LEU A 37 12.66 -10.10 -7.01
N PRO A 38 12.37 -10.87 -8.08
CA PRO A 38 11.01 -11.29 -8.40
C PRO A 38 10.35 -12.01 -7.22
N TYR A 39 9.02 -11.92 -7.15
CA TYR A 39 8.24 -12.62 -6.15
C TYR A 39 8.47 -14.14 -6.21
N SER A 40 8.44 -14.79 -5.04
CA SER A 40 8.58 -16.23 -4.88
C SER A 40 7.48 -16.76 -3.96
N ASP A 41 6.87 -17.89 -4.35
CA ASP A 41 5.93 -18.63 -3.50
C ASP A 41 6.64 -19.44 -2.40
N VAL A 42 7.98 -19.51 -2.42
CA VAL A 42 8.79 -20.16 -1.39
C VAL A 42 9.04 -19.19 -0.24
N TYR A 43 8.68 -19.61 0.98
CA TYR A 43 8.93 -18.87 2.21
C TYR A 43 9.34 -19.83 3.33
N ASP A 44 10.20 -19.34 4.21
CA ASP A 44 10.82 -20.07 5.31
C ASP A 44 10.02 -19.91 6.61
N ALA A 45 9.31 -18.80 6.75
CA ALA A 45 8.54 -18.48 7.95
C ALA A 45 7.29 -17.67 7.65
N ARG A 46 6.41 -17.56 8.66
CA ARG A 46 5.21 -16.71 8.63
C ARG A 46 5.10 -15.90 9.90
N ILE A 47 4.65 -14.65 9.77
CA ILE A 47 4.29 -13.79 10.90
C ILE A 47 2.81 -13.43 10.79
N LEU A 48 2.06 -13.66 11.88
CA LEU A 48 0.71 -13.16 12.03
C LEU A 48 0.75 -11.76 12.68
N ARG A 49 0.07 -10.80 12.06
CA ARG A 49 -0.11 -9.44 12.59
C ARG A 49 -1.59 -9.06 12.62
N HIS A 50 -1.89 -8.15 13.55
CA HIS A 50 -3.16 -7.45 13.66
C HIS A 50 -2.88 -5.96 13.70
N MET A 51 -3.44 -5.22 12.75
CA MET A 51 -3.34 -3.76 12.75
C MET A 51 -4.24 -3.21 13.85
N ARG A 52 -3.82 -2.10 14.47
CA ARG A 52 -4.60 -1.39 15.50
C ARG A 52 -4.73 0.07 15.08
N PRO A 53 -5.90 0.70 15.30
CA PRO A 53 -6.03 2.13 15.08
C PRO A 53 -5.27 2.89 16.18
N THR A 54 -4.74 4.06 15.82
CA THR A 54 -4.05 4.94 16.75
C THR A 54 -4.88 6.21 16.94
N LEU A 55 -4.86 6.77 18.15
CA LEU A 55 -5.51 8.04 18.44
C LEU A 55 -4.78 9.18 17.72
N SER A 56 -5.54 10.10 17.15
CA SER A 56 -5.03 11.38 16.68
C SER A 56 -4.58 12.26 17.85
N GLU A 57 -3.92 13.38 17.54
CA GLU A 57 -3.56 14.39 18.54
C GLU A 57 -4.76 14.92 19.34
N LEU A 58 -5.97 14.88 18.75
CA LEU A 58 -7.23 15.28 19.38
C LEU A 58 -7.93 14.14 20.13
N GLY A 59 -7.32 12.95 20.20
CA GLY A 59 -7.89 11.78 20.84
C GLY A 59 -9.00 11.11 20.03
N GLU A 60 -9.02 11.31 18.72
CA GLU A 60 -10.03 10.72 17.82
C GLU A 60 -9.42 9.59 16.99
N TYR A 61 -10.22 8.58 16.66
CA TYR A 61 -9.81 7.54 15.71
C TYR A 61 -10.29 7.90 14.30
N ASP A 62 -9.45 7.62 13.30
CA ASP A 62 -9.91 7.60 11.91
C ASP A 62 -11.03 6.56 11.73
N GLY A 63 -12.13 6.98 11.11
CA GLY A 63 -13.30 6.14 10.93
C GLY A 63 -13.02 4.90 10.08
N THR A 64 -12.17 5.02 9.06
CA THR A 64 -11.80 3.91 8.15
C THR A 64 -10.92 2.90 8.87
N ALA A 65 -9.89 3.36 9.59
CA ALA A 65 -9.01 2.50 10.39
C ALA A 65 -9.79 1.74 11.48
N LEU A 66 -10.76 2.40 12.12
CA LEU A 66 -11.63 1.76 13.10
C LEU A 66 -12.54 0.70 12.47
N MET A 67 -13.06 0.94 11.27
CA MET A 67 -13.86 -0.04 10.53
C MET A 67 -13.02 -1.25 10.14
N GLU A 68 -11.81 -1.07 9.61
CA GLU A 68 -10.90 -2.17 9.28
C GLU A 68 -10.54 -2.97 10.54
N PHE A 69 -10.26 -2.31 11.66
CA PHE A 69 -9.98 -2.98 12.94
C PHE A 69 -11.13 -3.90 13.41
N LYS A 70 -12.38 -3.46 13.23
CA LYS A 70 -13.57 -4.25 13.59
C LYS A 70 -13.71 -5.54 12.78
N THR A 71 -13.12 -5.64 11.59
CA THR A 71 -13.11 -6.87 10.79
C THR A 71 -12.29 -7.99 11.44
N ARG A 72 -11.40 -7.66 12.40
CA ARG A 72 -10.47 -8.60 13.06
C ARG A 72 -9.64 -9.42 12.06
N LYS A 73 -9.25 -8.79 10.96
CA LYS A 73 -8.50 -9.43 9.89
C LYS A 73 -7.15 -9.95 10.39
N ASN A 74 -6.86 -11.21 10.04
CA ASN A 74 -5.54 -11.80 10.20
C ASN A 74 -4.68 -11.40 9.01
N ILE A 75 -3.55 -10.73 9.24
CA ILE A 75 -2.56 -10.45 8.20
C ILE A 75 -1.40 -11.41 8.39
N THR A 76 -1.20 -12.31 7.43
CA THR A 76 -0.09 -13.28 7.46
C THR A 76 0.97 -12.85 6.47
N TYR A 77 2.10 -12.37 6.97
CA TYR A 77 3.29 -12.12 6.16
C TYR A 77 4.07 -13.41 5.96
N GLN A 78 4.48 -13.68 4.72
CA GLN A 78 5.35 -14.79 4.35
C GLN A 78 6.78 -14.26 4.22
N ILE A 79 7.73 -14.95 4.84
CA ILE A 79 9.13 -14.50 4.91
C ILE A 79 9.99 -15.42 4.07
N ASN A 80 10.66 -14.85 3.09
CA ASN A 80 11.72 -15.49 2.33
C ASN A 80 13.07 -14.89 2.75
N THR A 81 13.96 -15.72 3.28
CA THR A 81 15.25 -15.29 3.85
C THR A 81 16.20 -14.66 2.83
N ASP A 82 16.01 -14.88 1.53
CA ASP A 82 16.81 -14.25 0.47
C ASP A 82 16.45 -12.78 0.24
N THR A 83 15.24 -12.36 0.60
CA THR A 83 14.67 -11.05 0.21
C THR A 83 14.12 -10.22 1.38
N ILE A 84 14.12 -10.76 2.59
CA ILE A 84 13.51 -10.14 3.77
C ILE A 84 14.50 -10.15 4.94
N CYS A 85 14.72 -8.96 5.52
CA CYS A 85 15.44 -8.77 6.77
C CYS A 85 14.46 -8.30 7.86
N THR A 86 14.95 -8.11 9.08
CA THR A 86 14.10 -7.68 10.21
C THR A 86 13.39 -6.35 9.95
N TYR A 87 13.97 -5.45 9.16
CA TYR A 87 13.34 -4.17 8.81
C TYR A 87 12.01 -4.34 8.06
N GLU A 88 11.89 -5.40 7.25
CA GLU A 88 10.67 -5.71 6.49
C GLU A 88 9.61 -6.43 7.36
N MET A 89 10.01 -6.89 8.54
CA MET A 89 9.13 -7.57 9.50
C MET A 89 8.45 -6.61 10.49
N ASP A 90 8.68 -5.30 10.28
CA ASP A 90 8.52 -4.21 11.25
C ASP A 90 9.51 -4.36 12.42
#